data_AF-A0AAW0D725-F1
#
_entry.id   AF-A0AAW0D725-F1
#
_cell.length_a   1.000
_cell.length_b   1.000
_cell.length_c   1.000
_cell.angle_alpha   90.00
_cell.angle_beta   90.00
_cell.angle_gamma   90.00
#
_symmetry.space_group_name_H-M   'P 1'
#
loop_
_entity.id
_entity.type
_entity.pdbx_description
1 polymer ?
#
loop_
_entity_poly.entity_id
_entity_poly.type
_entity_poly.pdbx_seq_one_letter_code
_entity_poly.pdbx_strand_id
1 'polypeptide(L)'
;MYTVLLLAAVALSAVQHAFAASAPSGTFNILSMNVAGLPEILNGNGESGDKTTNTAIIGQDMAKFAYDVIHVQEDFNYHATLYANDNHTFRTATSGGVPFGSGLNTLSNFDWVDFTRIKWATCSDASENDCLTPKGFTFMRVRVDEGVYVDFYNLHADAGTEPGDETARAANLQQVADYIDVWSTGNAVLVFGDTNARYTRVGDGIRVFSTQNGLTDAWVQDAAHGVVPAIGAPALLCPDGVPANISCEVVDKVLYRGSKVITLANTGFFYDTSRFLSSDLATLSDHNPVRVEFAWTLASTLRQSDLQGGPHGTWFTDLPGVPSSPKASVLMLRGAARLDAVGISLTSGASFTHGGTGGTAVSLTLAAGEAVVSGTLCWGQHDGDTRNFYALFTTTAGRTLTAGTLTASCATMTAPAGFGIVGFFGQSGDEMDQLGFIYAKQ
;
A
#
# COMPACT_ATOMS: atom_id res chain seq x y z
N MET A 1 28.69 40.13 48.81
CA MET A 1 28.42 39.03 47.87
C MET A 1 27.00 39.20 47.36
N TYR A 2 26.83 39.79 46.18
CA TYR A 2 25.54 39.90 45.50
C TYR A 2 25.54 38.87 44.37
N THR A 3 24.67 37.87 44.47
CA THR A 3 24.52 36.83 43.44
C THR A 3 23.47 37.30 42.45
N VAL A 4 23.89 37.59 41.22
CA VAL A 4 23.02 37.93 40.09
C VAL A 4 22.45 36.62 39.53
N LEU A 5 21.12 36.45 39.58
CA LEU A 5 20.43 35.40 38.84
C LEU A 5 20.33 35.83 37.36
N LEU A 6 21.05 35.14 36.47
CA LEU A 6 20.78 35.19 35.03
C LEU A 6 19.54 34.32 34.73
N LEU A 7 18.45 34.93 34.26
CA LEU A 7 17.41 34.21 33.54
C LEU A 7 17.93 33.89 32.14
N ALA A 8 18.13 32.60 31.85
CA ALA A 8 18.34 32.12 30.48
C ALA A 8 17.00 32.10 29.75
N ALA A 9 16.84 32.97 28.76
CA ALA A 9 15.74 32.90 27.81
C ALA A 9 15.99 31.72 26.87
N VAL A 10 15.22 30.65 27.00
CA VAL A 10 15.20 29.53 26.04
C VAL A 10 14.37 29.99 24.84
N ALA A 11 15.06 30.37 23.75
CA ALA A 11 14.40 30.57 22.46
C ALA A 11 13.98 29.20 21.91
N LEU A 12 12.67 28.92 21.89
CA LEU A 12 12.13 27.81 21.10
C LEU A 12 12.29 28.18 19.62
N SER A 13 13.31 27.62 18.97
CA SER A 13 13.40 27.59 17.52
C SER A 13 12.35 26.61 17.00
N ALA A 14 11.20 27.11 16.57
CA ALA A 14 10.27 26.34 15.75
C ALA A 14 10.98 26.03 14.43
N VAL A 15 11.37 24.78 14.22
CA VAL A 15 11.83 24.29 12.92
C VAL A 15 10.62 24.32 12.00
N GLN A 16 10.46 25.41 11.25
CA GLN A 16 9.57 25.44 10.11
C GLN A 16 10.13 24.45 9.10
N HIS A 17 9.57 23.23 9.07
CA HIS A 17 9.75 22.34 7.94
C HIS A 17 9.07 23.06 6.77
N ALA A 18 9.87 23.67 5.90
CA ALA A 18 9.38 24.11 4.60
C ALA A 18 8.92 22.85 3.88
N PHE A 19 7.61 22.63 3.83
CA PHE A 19 7.01 21.55 3.05
C PHE A 19 7.42 21.78 1.59
N ALA A 20 8.32 20.94 1.09
CA ALA A 20 8.60 20.91 -0.33
C ALA A 20 7.30 20.53 -1.04
N ALA A 21 6.95 21.23 -2.12
CA ALA A 21 5.79 20.84 -2.90
C ALA A 21 5.98 19.41 -3.42
N SER A 22 4.97 18.55 -3.22
CA SER A 22 4.89 17.19 -3.78
C SER A 22 5.36 17.17 -5.24
N ALA A 23 6.28 16.26 -5.56
CA ALA A 23 6.81 16.14 -6.91
C ALA A 23 5.67 15.78 -7.89
N PRO A 24 5.60 16.37 -9.09
CA PRO A 24 4.51 16.08 -10.02
C PRO A 24 4.60 14.67 -10.62
N SER A 25 5.74 14.01 -10.48
CA SER A 25 6.06 12.68 -11.00
C SER A 25 7.28 12.11 -10.27
N GLY A 26 7.42 10.79 -10.29
CA GLY A 26 8.59 10.09 -9.76
C GLY A 26 8.70 8.67 -10.30
N THR A 27 9.70 7.95 -9.81
CA THR A 27 9.93 6.54 -10.14
C THR A 27 10.20 5.75 -8.86
N PHE A 28 9.86 4.48 -8.87
CA PHE A 28 10.29 3.52 -7.84
C PHE A 28 10.32 2.12 -8.46
N ASN A 29 11.05 1.21 -7.84
CA ASN A 29 11.08 -0.19 -8.24
C ASN A 29 10.59 -1.10 -7.12
N ILE A 30 10.10 -2.28 -7.49
CA ILE A 30 9.68 -3.29 -6.53
C ILE A 30 10.33 -4.63 -6.82
N LEU A 31 10.39 -5.50 -5.81
CA LEU A 31 10.80 -6.90 -5.94
C LEU A 31 9.79 -7.82 -5.26
N SER A 32 9.38 -8.89 -5.96
CA SER A 32 8.76 -10.07 -5.37
C SER A 32 9.79 -11.19 -5.29
N MET A 33 9.93 -11.81 -4.12
CA MET A 33 10.84 -12.95 -3.95
C MET A 33 10.33 -13.92 -2.89
N ASN A 34 10.00 -15.15 -3.30
CA ASN A 34 9.99 -16.29 -2.40
C ASN A 34 11.44 -16.59 -1.97
N VAL A 35 11.73 -16.53 -0.66
CA VAL A 35 13.09 -16.67 -0.11
C VAL A 35 13.41 -18.08 0.38
N ALA A 36 12.55 -19.07 0.10
CA ALA A 36 12.74 -20.48 0.47
C ALA A 36 13.07 -20.69 1.97
N GLY A 37 12.46 -19.90 2.85
CA GLY A 37 12.85 -19.79 4.26
C GLY A 37 12.24 -20.85 5.19
N LEU A 38 11.73 -21.96 4.66
CA LEU A 38 11.34 -23.14 5.43
C LEU A 38 12.56 -23.80 6.10
N PRO A 39 12.44 -24.34 7.33
CA PRO A 39 13.52 -25.11 7.95
C PRO A 39 14.01 -26.23 7.04
N GLU A 40 15.33 -26.39 6.91
CA GLU A 40 15.96 -27.40 6.04
C GLU A 40 15.48 -28.83 6.31
N ILE A 41 15.16 -29.15 7.58
CA ILE A 41 14.60 -30.46 7.97
C ILE A 41 13.20 -30.72 7.42
N LEU A 42 12.44 -29.66 7.10
CA LEU A 42 11.08 -29.75 6.57
C LEU A 42 11.08 -29.69 5.04
N ASN A 43 11.84 -28.75 4.47
CA ASN A 43 12.01 -28.63 3.04
C ASN A 43 13.38 -28.01 2.75
N GLY A 44 14.16 -28.69 1.92
CA GLY A 44 15.44 -28.18 1.44
C GLY A 44 15.32 -27.30 0.20
N ASN A 45 14.14 -27.21 -0.43
CA ASN A 45 13.81 -26.49 -1.68
C ASN A 45 14.72 -26.80 -2.90
N GLY A 46 15.73 -27.65 -2.72
CA GLY A 46 16.63 -28.10 -3.80
C GLY A 46 17.79 -27.15 -4.06
N GLU A 47 17.93 -26.06 -3.31
CA GLU A 47 19.09 -25.19 -3.42
C GLU A 47 20.33 -25.85 -2.81
N SER A 48 21.47 -25.53 -3.40
CA SER A 48 22.76 -25.87 -2.81
C SER A 48 23.10 -24.92 -1.66
N GLY A 49 23.80 -25.44 -0.65
CA GLY A 49 24.31 -24.64 0.47
C GLY A 49 23.41 -24.66 1.70
N ASP A 50 23.87 -23.97 2.74
CA ASP A 50 23.13 -23.83 4.00
C ASP A 50 22.10 -22.69 3.89
N LYS A 51 20.86 -22.94 4.30
CA LYS A 51 19.77 -21.95 4.20
C LYS A 51 20.06 -20.65 4.96
N THR A 52 20.75 -20.71 6.10
CA THR A 52 21.13 -19.49 6.83
C THR A 52 22.06 -18.62 6.00
N THR A 53 23.07 -19.24 5.40
CA THR A 53 24.04 -18.58 4.52
C THR A 53 23.36 -18.03 3.28
N ASN A 54 22.48 -18.80 2.63
CA ASN A 54 21.73 -18.35 1.46
C ASN A 54 20.84 -17.15 1.80
N THR A 55 20.08 -17.20 2.91
CA THR A 55 19.27 -16.06 3.36
C THR A 55 20.11 -14.82 3.70
N ALA A 56 21.31 -15.00 4.26
CA ALA A 56 22.23 -13.87 4.52
C ALA A 56 22.67 -13.20 3.20
N ILE A 57 23.00 -13.98 2.17
CA ILE A 57 23.35 -13.45 0.84
C ILE A 57 22.15 -12.74 0.21
N ILE A 58 20.95 -13.33 0.29
CA ILE A 58 19.71 -12.69 -0.18
C ILE A 58 19.55 -11.30 0.45
N GLY A 59 19.67 -11.18 1.78
CA GLY A 59 19.57 -9.89 2.47
C GLY A 59 20.64 -8.88 2.02
N GLN A 60 21.88 -9.34 1.84
CA GLN A 60 22.98 -8.49 1.35
C GLN A 60 22.73 -7.98 -0.07
N ASP A 61 22.25 -8.86 -0.97
CA ASP A 61 21.96 -8.49 -2.35
C ASP A 61 20.73 -7.57 -2.45
N MET A 62 19.70 -7.76 -1.62
CA MET A 62 18.57 -6.82 -1.49
C MET A 62 19.04 -5.41 -1.15
N ALA A 63 19.92 -5.27 -0.15
CA ALA A 63 20.51 -3.98 0.24
C ALA A 63 21.43 -3.39 -0.85
N LYS A 64 22.19 -4.24 -1.54
CA LYS A 64 23.16 -3.85 -2.57
C LYS A 64 22.51 -3.36 -3.86
N PHE A 65 21.42 -3.99 -4.28
CA PHE A 65 20.72 -3.62 -5.53
C PHE A 65 19.63 -2.56 -5.33
N ALA A 66 19.46 -2.06 -4.09
CA ALA A 66 18.67 -0.87 -3.75
C ALA A 66 17.25 -0.89 -4.32
N TYR A 67 16.51 -1.95 -4.01
CA TYR A 67 15.09 -1.99 -4.33
C TYR A 67 14.33 -0.96 -3.48
N ASP A 68 13.20 -0.41 -3.95
CA ASP A 68 12.44 0.54 -3.12
C ASP A 68 11.45 -0.16 -2.19
N VAL A 69 10.78 -1.20 -2.69
CA VAL A 69 9.89 -2.05 -1.88
C VAL A 69 10.05 -3.51 -2.27
N ILE A 70 10.23 -4.36 -1.27
CA ILE A 70 10.40 -5.81 -1.44
C ILE A 70 9.29 -6.52 -0.68
N HIS A 71 8.54 -7.37 -1.39
CA HIS A 71 7.66 -8.36 -0.78
C HIS A 71 8.34 -9.71 -0.80
N VAL A 72 8.57 -10.26 0.39
CA VAL A 72 9.13 -11.60 0.55
C VAL A 72 8.04 -12.60 0.93
N GLN A 73 8.12 -13.79 0.33
CA GLN A 73 7.31 -14.97 0.65
C GLN A 73 8.20 -16.06 1.23
N GLU A 74 7.62 -16.99 1.99
CA GLU A 74 8.34 -18.01 2.76
C GLU A 74 9.42 -17.47 3.72
N ASP A 75 9.32 -16.22 4.13
CA ASP A 75 10.21 -15.65 5.13
C ASP A 75 9.79 -16.11 6.55
N PHE A 76 10.04 -17.39 6.82
CA PHE A 76 9.68 -18.08 8.07
C PHE A 76 10.84 -18.07 9.07
N ASN A 77 11.71 -19.09 9.05
CA ASN A 77 12.62 -19.39 10.15
C ASN A 77 13.97 -18.66 10.08
N TYR A 78 14.28 -18.05 8.94
CA TYR A 78 15.53 -17.31 8.71
C TYR A 78 15.34 -15.78 8.67
N HIS A 79 14.17 -15.28 9.05
CA HIS A 79 13.81 -13.84 9.05
C HIS A 79 14.82 -12.94 9.75
N ALA A 80 15.29 -13.35 10.94
CA ALA A 80 16.29 -12.56 11.68
C ALA A 80 17.60 -12.43 10.89
N THR A 81 18.00 -13.47 10.16
CA THR A 81 19.18 -13.46 9.30
C THR A 81 18.98 -12.55 8.10
N LEU A 82 17.82 -12.62 7.43
CA LEU A 82 17.47 -11.74 6.32
C LEU A 82 17.59 -10.27 6.76
N TYR A 83 16.96 -9.92 7.88
CA TYR A 83 16.91 -8.53 8.37
C TYR A 83 18.25 -8.04 8.91
N ALA A 84 19.08 -8.92 9.47
CA ALA A 84 20.42 -8.56 9.91
C ALA A 84 21.36 -8.18 8.75
N ASN A 85 21.01 -8.59 7.52
CA ASN A 85 21.84 -8.41 6.32
C ASN A 85 21.28 -7.41 5.32
N ASP A 86 20.08 -6.89 5.56
CA ASP A 86 19.44 -5.85 4.74
C ASP A 86 19.59 -4.45 5.39
N ASN A 87 19.30 -3.35 4.66
CA ASN A 87 19.34 -1.97 5.19
C ASN A 87 18.09 -1.09 4.92
N HIS A 88 16.97 -1.63 4.42
CA HIS A 88 15.73 -0.86 4.23
C HIS A 88 15.22 -0.27 5.54
N THR A 89 14.73 0.98 5.47
CA THR A 89 14.35 1.78 6.64
C THR A 89 13.10 1.24 7.33
N PHE A 90 12.09 0.87 6.55
CA PHE A 90 10.81 0.40 7.05
C PHE A 90 10.67 -1.09 6.81
N ARG A 91 10.31 -1.84 7.86
CA ARG A 91 10.17 -3.30 7.80
C ARG A 91 8.98 -3.77 8.63
N THR A 92 8.22 -4.71 8.08
CA THR A 92 7.13 -5.34 8.82
C THR A 92 7.69 -6.28 9.87
N ALA A 93 7.15 -6.28 11.10
CA ALA A 93 7.49 -7.31 12.08
C ALA A 93 7.01 -8.68 11.62
N THR A 94 7.80 -9.74 11.79
CA THR A 94 7.41 -11.13 11.45
C THR A 94 6.18 -11.62 12.24
N SER A 95 5.40 -12.50 11.63
CA SER A 95 4.33 -13.28 12.30
C SER A 95 4.83 -14.58 12.94
N GLY A 96 6.13 -14.88 12.84
CA GLY A 96 6.77 -16.07 13.41
C GLY A 96 7.31 -17.04 12.35
N GLY A 97 7.95 -18.12 12.80
CA GLY A 97 8.33 -19.24 11.93
C GLY A 97 7.18 -20.23 11.74
N VAL A 98 7.42 -21.28 10.96
CA VAL A 98 6.47 -22.40 10.84
C VAL A 98 6.28 -23.08 12.21
N PRO A 99 5.06 -23.48 12.60
CA PRO A 99 3.79 -23.42 11.84
C PRO A 99 2.93 -22.17 12.12
N PHE A 100 3.47 -21.14 12.78
CA PHE A 100 2.67 -20.03 13.31
C PHE A 100 2.68 -18.78 12.44
N GLY A 101 3.73 -18.57 11.65
CA GLY A 101 3.88 -17.38 10.81
C GLY A 101 3.36 -17.59 9.39
N SER A 102 2.96 -16.51 8.75
CA SER A 102 2.49 -16.51 7.36
C SER A 102 3.62 -16.58 6.32
N GLY A 103 4.86 -16.31 6.73
CA GLY A 103 6.00 -16.19 5.82
C GLY A 103 5.97 -14.95 4.92
N LEU A 104 5.11 -13.98 5.24
CA LEU A 104 4.91 -12.76 4.45
C LEU A 104 5.40 -11.53 5.20
N ASN A 105 6.43 -10.89 4.64
CA ASN A 105 7.01 -9.67 5.16
C ASN A 105 7.32 -8.67 4.04
N THR A 106 7.54 -7.42 4.43
CA THR A 106 7.89 -6.33 3.53
C THR A 106 9.09 -5.56 4.05
N LEU A 107 10.00 -5.23 3.15
CA LEU A 107 11.11 -4.29 3.36
C LEU A 107 10.89 -3.11 2.43
N SER A 108 11.04 -1.87 2.90
CA SER A 108 10.66 -0.69 2.15
C SER A 108 11.50 0.54 2.50
N ASN A 109 11.77 1.39 1.51
CA ASN A 109 12.29 2.74 1.69
C ASN A 109 11.17 3.77 1.95
N PHE A 110 9.92 3.39 1.68
CA PHE A 110 8.73 4.19 1.94
C PHE A 110 8.00 3.72 3.21
N ASP A 111 7.49 4.69 3.97
CA ASP A 111 6.59 4.42 5.09
C ASP A 111 5.18 4.07 4.60
N TRP A 112 4.35 3.51 5.48
CA TRP A 112 2.97 3.14 5.18
C TRP A 112 2.01 3.55 6.29
N VAL A 113 0.74 3.64 5.92
CA VAL A 113 -0.32 4.12 6.83
C VAL A 113 -0.78 3.03 7.79
N ASP A 114 -0.93 1.81 7.29
CA ASP A 114 -1.42 0.65 8.04
C ASP A 114 -0.85 -0.63 7.45
N PHE A 115 -0.87 -1.70 8.24
CA PHE A 115 -0.43 -3.03 7.84
C PHE A 115 -1.35 -4.11 8.44
N THR A 116 -1.99 -4.87 7.56
CA THR A 116 -2.88 -5.99 7.95
C THR A 116 -2.37 -7.31 7.38
N ARG A 117 -2.51 -8.40 8.15
CA ARG A 117 -2.30 -9.78 7.68
C ARG A 117 -3.62 -10.53 7.65
N ILE A 118 -3.95 -11.15 6.53
CA ILE A 118 -5.21 -11.85 6.31
C ILE A 118 -4.90 -13.30 5.94
N LYS A 119 -5.35 -14.24 6.76
CA LYS A 119 -5.24 -15.68 6.49
C LYS A 119 -6.21 -16.08 5.37
N TRP A 120 -5.81 -17.05 4.54
CA TRP A 120 -6.71 -17.67 3.58
C TRP A 120 -7.92 -18.32 4.25
N ALA A 121 -9.10 -18.08 3.68
CA ALA A 121 -10.33 -18.74 4.10
C ALA A 121 -10.42 -20.20 3.59
N THR A 122 -9.74 -20.49 2.49
CA THR A 122 -9.64 -21.81 1.86
C THR A 122 -8.17 -22.15 1.63
N CYS A 123 -7.76 -23.37 1.98
CA CYS A 123 -6.42 -23.91 1.71
C CYS A 123 -6.58 -25.40 1.34
N SER A 124 -5.56 -25.97 0.70
CA SER A 124 -5.45 -27.37 0.34
C SER A 124 -4.29 -28.03 1.10
N ASP A 125 -4.42 -29.33 1.36
CA ASP A 125 -3.27 -30.19 1.68
C ASP A 125 -3.15 -31.35 0.66
N ALA A 126 -3.63 -31.14 -0.59
CA ALA A 126 -3.81 -32.23 -1.55
C ALA A 126 -2.48 -32.72 -2.16
N SER A 127 -1.56 -31.81 -2.44
CA SER A 127 -0.18 -32.18 -2.82
C SER A 127 0.90 -31.45 -2.03
N GLU A 128 0.60 -30.25 -1.51
CA GLU A 128 1.45 -29.48 -0.61
C GLU A 128 0.77 -29.36 0.77
N ASN A 129 1.45 -28.83 1.81
CA ASN A 129 0.90 -28.76 3.18
C ASN A 129 0.45 -27.33 3.56
N ASP A 130 -0.25 -26.64 2.67
CA ASP A 130 -0.56 -25.21 2.78
C ASP A 130 -1.48 -24.86 3.98
N CYS A 131 -2.30 -25.80 4.46
CA CYS A 131 -3.15 -25.55 5.63
C CYS A 131 -2.40 -25.61 6.97
N LEU A 132 -1.17 -26.14 6.99
CA LEU A 132 -0.39 -26.31 8.23
C LEU A 132 0.26 -25.02 8.74
N THR A 133 0.18 -23.93 7.98
CA THR A 133 0.70 -22.62 8.35
C THR A 133 -0.31 -21.54 7.95
N PRO A 134 -0.39 -20.36 8.60
CA PRO A 134 -1.36 -19.34 8.22
C PRO A 134 -0.93 -18.57 6.96
N LYS A 135 -0.84 -19.26 5.82
CA LYS A 135 -0.70 -18.62 4.49
C LYS A 135 -1.85 -17.64 4.26
N GLY A 136 -1.59 -16.64 3.44
CA GLY A 136 -2.47 -15.50 3.31
C GLY A 136 -1.96 -14.44 2.37
N PHE A 137 -2.44 -13.22 2.61
CA PHE A 137 -1.89 -12.01 2.06
C PHE A 137 -1.71 -10.95 3.13
N THR A 138 -0.90 -9.94 2.83
CA THR A 138 -0.78 -8.72 3.63
C THR A 138 -1.19 -7.52 2.81
N PHE A 139 -1.76 -6.52 3.46
CA PHE A 139 -2.15 -5.27 2.85
C PHE A 139 -1.46 -4.11 3.58
N MET A 140 -0.93 -3.15 2.81
CA MET A 140 -0.47 -1.87 3.33
C MET A 140 -0.73 -0.75 2.32
N ARG A 141 -0.99 0.45 2.83
CA ARG A 141 -1.07 1.67 2.01
C ARG A 141 0.24 2.43 2.10
N VAL A 142 1.07 2.27 1.09
CA VAL A 142 2.42 2.84 1.02
C VAL A 142 2.33 4.31 0.58
N ARG A 143 3.06 5.18 1.27
CA ARG A 143 3.22 6.59 0.91
C ARG A 143 4.51 6.77 0.11
N VAL A 144 4.38 6.76 -1.22
CA VAL A 144 5.53 6.90 -2.14
C VAL A 144 6.08 8.34 -2.13
N ASP A 145 5.18 9.32 -2.03
CA ASP A 145 5.48 10.75 -1.89
C ASP A 145 4.31 11.42 -1.15
N GLU A 146 4.41 12.70 -0.81
CA GLU A 146 3.30 13.49 -0.25
C GLU A 146 2.07 13.41 -1.15
N GLY A 147 0.96 12.94 -0.58
CA GLY A 147 -0.30 12.75 -1.30
C GLY A 147 -0.28 11.65 -2.39
N VAL A 148 0.79 10.86 -2.49
CA VAL A 148 0.93 9.76 -3.44
C VAL A 148 0.86 8.43 -2.68
N TYR A 149 -0.34 7.86 -2.65
CA TYR A 149 -0.62 6.60 -1.98
C TYR A 149 -0.88 5.48 -2.97
N VAL A 150 -0.26 4.33 -2.72
CA VAL A 150 -0.48 3.11 -3.49
C VAL A 150 -0.70 1.95 -2.52
N ASP A 151 -1.74 1.17 -2.80
CA ASP A 151 -2.15 0.03 -2.00
C ASP A 151 -1.38 -1.22 -2.44
N PHE A 152 -0.53 -1.74 -1.55
CA PHE A 152 0.36 -2.86 -1.82
C PHE A 152 -0.18 -4.13 -1.16
N TYR A 153 -0.20 -5.21 -1.94
CA TYR A 153 -0.62 -6.54 -1.54
C TYR A 153 0.51 -7.55 -1.75
N ASN A 154 0.99 -8.15 -0.67
CA ASN A 154 1.91 -9.31 -0.68
C ASN A 154 1.08 -10.58 -0.51
N LEU A 155 1.32 -11.64 -1.28
CA LEU A 155 0.60 -12.90 -1.15
C LEU A 155 1.50 -14.10 -1.40
N HIS A 156 1.14 -15.22 -0.76
CA HIS A 156 1.64 -16.55 -1.11
C HIS A 156 0.44 -17.51 -1.16
N ALA A 157 -0.06 -17.75 -2.36
CA ALA A 157 -1.25 -18.58 -2.58
C ALA A 157 -0.94 -20.09 -2.48
N ASP A 158 -2.00 -20.89 -2.48
CA ASP A 158 -1.95 -22.35 -2.42
C ASP A 158 -1.07 -22.96 -3.53
N ALA A 159 -0.10 -23.80 -3.14
CA ALA A 159 0.88 -24.42 -4.02
C ALA A 159 0.39 -25.76 -4.57
N GLY A 160 1.07 -26.30 -5.58
CA GLY A 160 0.70 -27.60 -6.17
C GLY A 160 -0.30 -27.51 -7.33
N THR A 161 -0.56 -28.67 -7.94
CA THR A 161 -1.35 -28.82 -9.18
C THR A 161 -2.44 -29.89 -9.10
N GLU A 162 -2.72 -30.43 -7.91
CA GLU A 162 -3.87 -31.30 -7.75
C GLU A 162 -5.18 -30.47 -7.77
N PRO A 163 -6.33 -31.08 -8.08
CA PRO A 163 -7.59 -30.32 -8.19
C PRO A 163 -7.98 -29.53 -6.93
N GLY A 164 -7.58 -30.02 -5.75
CA GLY A 164 -7.78 -29.33 -4.48
C GLY A 164 -6.99 -28.02 -4.40
N ASP A 165 -5.73 -28.07 -4.84
CA ASP A 165 -4.81 -26.93 -4.84
C ASP A 165 -5.29 -25.84 -5.82
N GLU A 166 -5.70 -26.25 -7.03
CA GLU A 166 -6.26 -25.33 -8.02
C GLU A 166 -7.52 -24.63 -7.50
N THR A 167 -8.39 -25.36 -6.80
CA THR A 167 -9.61 -24.81 -6.19
C THR A 167 -9.28 -23.82 -5.07
N ALA A 168 -8.34 -24.17 -4.18
CA ALA A 168 -7.92 -23.31 -3.08
C ALA A 168 -7.22 -22.04 -3.58
N ARG A 169 -6.30 -22.18 -4.54
CA ARG A 169 -5.61 -21.05 -5.17
C ARG A 169 -6.59 -20.09 -5.85
N ALA A 170 -7.57 -20.59 -6.60
CA ALA A 170 -8.60 -19.74 -7.20
C ALA A 170 -9.37 -18.95 -6.13
N ALA A 171 -9.73 -19.59 -5.01
CA ALA A 171 -10.40 -18.95 -3.89
C ALA A 171 -9.49 -17.91 -3.18
N ASN A 172 -8.18 -18.17 -3.07
CA ASN A 172 -7.22 -17.21 -2.52
C ASN A 172 -7.15 -15.92 -3.36
N LEU A 173 -6.99 -16.06 -4.68
CA LEU A 173 -6.93 -14.91 -5.58
C LEU A 173 -8.24 -14.12 -5.60
N GLN A 174 -9.39 -14.82 -5.53
CA GLN A 174 -10.69 -14.18 -5.36
C GLN A 174 -10.78 -13.41 -4.04
N GLN A 175 -10.28 -13.96 -2.93
CA GLN A 175 -10.28 -13.29 -1.63
C GLN A 175 -9.48 -11.98 -1.66
N VAL A 176 -8.35 -11.94 -2.37
CA VAL A 176 -7.59 -10.69 -2.58
C VAL A 176 -8.39 -9.71 -3.45
N ALA A 177 -9.00 -10.18 -4.54
CA ALA A 177 -9.81 -9.34 -5.43
C ALA A 177 -10.99 -8.68 -4.69
N ASP A 178 -11.67 -9.42 -3.83
CA ASP A 178 -12.78 -8.90 -3.02
C ASP A 178 -12.28 -7.88 -1.99
N TYR A 179 -11.10 -8.11 -1.39
CA TYR A 179 -10.49 -7.16 -0.46
C TYR A 179 -10.14 -5.84 -1.15
N ILE A 180 -9.64 -5.88 -2.39
CA ILE A 180 -9.34 -4.69 -3.20
C ILE A 180 -10.58 -3.84 -3.46
N ASP A 181 -11.74 -4.46 -3.72
CA ASP A 181 -12.98 -3.72 -3.97
C ASP A 181 -13.47 -2.98 -2.71
N VAL A 182 -13.18 -3.49 -1.52
CA VAL A 182 -13.51 -2.84 -0.25
C VAL A 182 -12.48 -1.79 0.14
N TRP A 183 -11.20 -2.14 0.19
CA TRP A 183 -10.16 -1.34 0.84
C TRP A 183 -9.36 -0.44 -0.11
N SER A 184 -9.46 -0.68 -1.42
CA SER A 184 -8.70 0.04 -2.45
C SER A 184 -9.58 0.73 -3.48
N THR A 185 -10.86 0.95 -3.17
CA THR A 185 -11.75 1.78 -3.98
C THR A 185 -11.09 3.15 -4.22
N GLY A 186 -10.97 3.54 -5.49
CA GLY A 186 -10.40 4.82 -5.90
C GLY A 186 -8.87 4.95 -5.82
N ASN A 187 -8.15 4.01 -5.22
CA ASN A 187 -6.69 4.07 -5.07
C ASN A 187 -5.94 3.33 -6.18
N ALA A 188 -4.67 3.70 -6.35
CA ALA A 188 -3.72 2.92 -7.14
C ALA A 188 -3.38 1.64 -6.37
N VAL A 189 -3.18 0.53 -7.07
CA VAL A 189 -3.01 -0.80 -6.47
C VAL A 189 -1.84 -1.52 -7.11
N LEU A 190 -1.06 -2.21 -6.28
CA LEU A 190 -0.04 -3.18 -6.66
C LEU A 190 -0.29 -4.49 -5.91
N VAL A 191 -0.47 -5.59 -6.66
CA VAL A 191 -0.53 -6.95 -6.13
C VAL A 191 0.70 -7.69 -6.63
N PHE A 192 1.58 -8.09 -5.72
CA PHE A 192 2.79 -8.80 -6.11
C PHE A 192 3.27 -9.78 -5.05
N GLY A 193 3.69 -10.95 -5.51
CA GLY A 193 3.99 -12.09 -4.66
C GLY A 193 3.93 -13.39 -5.45
N ASP A 194 4.11 -14.49 -4.73
CA ASP A 194 3.92 -15.83 -5.25
C ASP A 194 2.43 -16.16 -5.35
N THR A 195 1.89 -16.07 -6.56
CA THR A 195 0.48 -16.40 -6.81
C THR A 195 0.24 -17.89 -7.01
N ASN A 196 1.31 -18.69 -7.10
CA ASN A 196 1.29 -20.09 -7.57
C ASN A 196 0.56 -20.32 -8.90
N ALA A 197 0.21 -19.24 -9.62
CA ALA A 197 -0.71 -19.25 -10.75
C ALA A 197 -0.01 -19.02 -12.09
N ARG A 198 -0.53 -19.67 -13.13
CA ARG A 198 -0.14 -19.49 -14.53
C ARG A 198 -1.36 -19.19 -15.38
N TYR A 199 -1.23 -18.30 -16.37
CA TYR A 199 -2.34 -17.95 -17.28
C TYR A 199 -2.86 -19.11 -18.12
N THR A 200 -1.95 -20.06 -18.40
CA THR A 200 -2.20 -21.24 -19.22
C THR A 200 -2.86 -22.37 -18.43
N ARG A 201 -2.73 -22.41 -17.09
CA ARG A 201 -3.29 -23.48 -16.26
C ARG A 201 -4.80 -23.27 -16.10
N VAL A 202 -5.55 -24.35 -16.27
CA VAL A 202 -7.00 -24.36 -16.02
C VAL A 202 -7.21 -24.22 -14.51
N GLY A 203 -8.23 -23.48 -14.09
CA GLY A 203 -8.60 -23.38 -12.67
C GLY A 203 -7.89 -22.29 -11.86
N ASP A 204 -6.69 -21.84 -12.25
CA ASP A 204 -5.85 -20.93 -11.43
C ASP A 204 -6.43 -19.57 -11.07
N GLY A 205 -7.48 -19.10 -11.74
CA GLY A 205 -8.23 -17.90 -11.32
C GLY A 205 -7.51 -16.55 -11.50
N ILE A 206 -6.24 -16.48 -11.89
CA ILE A 206 -5.43 -15.24 -11.97
C ILE A 206 -6.08 -14.07 -12.72
N ARG A 207 -6.97 -14.38 -13.68
CA ARG A 207 -7.71 -13.39 -14.47
C ARG A 207 -8.66 -12.53 -13.63
N VAL A 208 -9.04 -12.97 -12.43
CA VAL A 208 -9.91 -12.22 -11.51
C VAL A 208 -9.42 -10.79 -11.30
N PHE A 209 -8.12 -10.59 -11.14
CA PHE A 209 -7.53 -9.27 -10.95
C PHE A 209 -7.77 -8.33 -12.13
N SER A 210 -7.74 -8.85 -13.36
CA SER A 210 -8.05 -8.06 -14.55
C SER A 210 -9.56 -7.84 -14.73
N THR A 211 -10.39 -8.86 -14.50
CA THR A 211 -11.81 -8.83 -14.82
C THR A 211 -12.64 -8.12 -13.75
N GLN A 212 -12.25 -8.21 -12.49
CA GLN A 212 -12.94 -7.60 -11.35
C GLN A 212 -12.28 -6.28 -10.97
N ASN A 213 -10.96 -6.28 -10.76
CA ASN A 213 -10.26 -5.10 -10.26
C ASN A 213 -9.60 -4.25 -11.36
N GLY A 214 -9.67 -4.64 -12.64
CA GLY A 214 -9.05 -3.86 -13.73
C GLY A 214 -7.53 -3.72 -13.61
N LEU A 215 -6.85 -4.68 -12.98
CA LEU A 215 -5.40 -4.72 -12.89
C LEU A 215 -4.78 -5.23 -14.20
N THR A 216 -3.61 -4.70 -14.54
CA THR A 216 -2.75 -5.17 -15.63
C THR A 216 -1.57 -5.94 -15.06
N ASP A 217 -1.24 -7.08 -15.64
CA ASP A 217 -0.05 -7.85 -15.27
C ASP A 217 1.17 -7.34 -16.06
N ALA A 218 2.23 -6.99 -15.34
CA ALA A 218 3.46 -6.45 -15.91
C ALA A 218 4.17 -7.44 -16.84
N TRP A 219 4.14 -8.74 -16.52
CA TRP A 219 4.71 -9.78 -17.40
C TRP A 219 3.90 -9.91 -18.68
N VAL A 220 2.57 -9.88 -18.59
CA VAL A 220 1.71 -9.91 -19.79
C VAL A 220 1.98 -8.70 -20.67
N GLN A 221 2.11 -7.51 -20.08
CA GLN A 221 2.40 -6.29 -20.82
C GLN A 221 3.74 -6.37 -21.57
N ASP A 222 4.82 -6.75 -20.88
CA ASP A 222 6.17 -6.63 -21.42
C ASP A 222 6.62 -7.89 -22.15
N ALA A 223 6.54 -9.05 -21.50
CA ALA A 223 7.01 -10.32 -22.04
C ALA A 223 6.02 -10.94 -23.04
N ALA A 224 4.71 -10.85 -22.76
CA ALA A 224 3.67 -11.37 -23.66
C ALA A 224 3.11 -10.30 -24.63
N HIS A 225 3.71 -9.10 -24.65
CA HIS A 225 3.35 -8.00 -25.54
C HIS A 225 1.86 -7.61 -25.50
N GLY A 226 1.27 -7.64 -24.29
CA GLY A 226 -0.14 -7.35 -24.05
C GLY A 226 -1.10 -8.48 -24.41
N VAL A 227 -0.60 -9.64 -24.85
CA VAL A 227 -1.43 -10.79 -25.22
C VAL A 227 -1.49 -11.77 -24.05
N VAL A 228 -2.64 -11.81 -23.37
CA VAL A 228 -2.86 -12.77 -22.28
C VAL A 228 -2.83 -14.20 -22.84
N PRO A 229 -1.96 -15.10 -22.36
CA PRO A 229 -1.93 -16.50 -22.83
C PRO A 229 -3.29 -17.18 -22.68
N ALA A 230 -3.66 -18.10 -23.57
CA ALA A 230 -4.96 -18.79 -23.51
C ALA A 230 -4.99 -19.87 -22.42
N ILE A 231 -6.12 -20.00 -21.73
CA ILE A 231 -6.35 -21.11 -20.78
C ILE A 231 -6.27 -22.44 -21.55
N GLY A 232 -5.56 -23.41 -21.01
CA GLY A 232 -5.36 -24.73 -21.60
C GLY A 232 -4.32 -24.78 -22.73
N ALA A 233 -3.67 -23.66 -23.06
CA ALA A 233 -2.51 -23.67 -23.94
C ALA A 233 -1.31 -24.36 -23.25
N PRO A 234 -0.29 -24.82 -24.01
CA PRO A 234 0.93 -25.37 -23.42
C PRO A 234 1.57 -24.39 -22.43
N ALA A 235 2.07 -24.91 -21.31
CA ALA A 235 2.71 -24.11 -20.27
C ALA A 235 3.99 -23.43 -20.80
N LEU A 236 4.15 -22.14 -20.48
CA LEU A 236 5.30 -21.33 -20.85
C LEU A 236 6.40 -21.45 -19.80
N LEU A 237 6.87 -22.65 -19.51
CA LEU A 237 7.78 -22.91 -18.38
C LEU A 237 9.14 -22.22 -18.57
N CYS A 238 9.65 -21.65 -17.49
CA CYS A 238 11.04 -21.19 -17.43
C CYS A 238 12.00 -22.37 -17.31
N PRO A 239 13.21 -22.27 -17.89
CA PRO A 239 14.25 -23.27 -17.66
C PRO A 239 14.73 -23.22 -16.21
N ASP A 240 15.33 -24.30 -15.74
CA ASP A 240 16.02 -24.34 -14.45
C ASP A 240 17.19 -23.33 -14.44
N GLY A 241 17.43 -22.72 -13.28
CA GLY A 241 18.47 -21.71 -13.10
C GLY A 241 18.08 -20.34 -13.65
N VAL A 242 19.07 -19.58 -14.12
CA VAL A 242 18.87 -18.19 -14.58
C VAL A 242 18.18 -18.16 -15.95
N PRO A 243 16.96 -17.59 -16.08
CA PRO A 243 16.30 -17.46 -17.36
C PRO A 243 17.09 -16.55 -18.30
N ALA A 244 17.24 -16.95 -19.56
CA ALA A 244 17.98 -16.17 -20.57
C ALA A 244 17.24 -14.89 -21.00
N ASN A 245 15.92 -14.82 -20.79
CA ASN A 245 15.05 -13.69 -21.09
C ASN A 245 13.74 -13.82 -20.30
N ILE A 246 12.81 -12.89 -20.50
CA ILE A 246 11.54 -12.82 -19.78
C ILE A 246 10.37 -13.56 -20.46
N SER A 247 10.61 -14.25 -21.59
CA SER A 247 9.53 -14.82 -22.42
C SER A 247 8.81 -16.02 -21.80
N CYS A 248 9.46 -16.69 -20.84
CA CYS A 248 8.83 -17.73 -20.04
C CYS A 248 8.03 -17.11 -18.89
N GLU A 249 7.03 -17.85 -18.41
CA GLU A 249 6.15 -17.48 -17.31
C GLU A 249 6.65 -18.11 -16.00
N VAL A 250 6.64 -17.34 -14.92
CA VAL A 250 6.79 -17.84 -13.53
C VAL A 250 5.48 -17.64 -12.76
N VAL A 251 5.39 -18.21 -11.56
CA VAL A 251 4.21 -18.11 -10.69
C VAL A 251 4.18 -16.83 -9.84
N ASP A 252 5.32 -16.20 -9.64
CA ASP A 252 5.44 -14.86 -9.07
C ASP A 252 4.91 -13.82 -10.06
N LYS A 253 3.93 -13.01 -9.63
CA LYS A 253 3.28 -12.01 -10.49
C LYS A 253 3.43 -10.61 -9.92
N VAL A 254 3.31 -9.63 -10.81
CA VAL A 254 3.13 -8.22 -10.45
C VAL A 254 1.97 -7.68 -11.26
N LEU A 255 0.87 -7.35 -10.58
CA LEU A 255 -0.33 -6.77 -11.17
C LEU A 255 -0.56 -5.37 -10.62
N TYR A 256 -0.98 -4.44 -11.47
CA TYR A 256 -1.06 -3.03 -11.10
C TYR A 256 -2.21 -2.27 -11.78
N ARG A 257 -2.66 -1.18 -11.14
CA ARG A 257 -3.46 -0.11 -11.76
C ARG A 257 -3.14 1.24 -11.12
N GLY A 258 -3.31 2.31 -11.90
CA GLY A 258 -3.32 3.67 -11.39
C GLY A 258 -4.64 4.07 -10.71
N SER A 259 -4.82 5.36 -10.47
CA SER A 259 -6.03 5.96 -9.92
C SER A 259 -6.43 7.23 -10.70
N LYS A 260 -7.49 7.91 -10.27
CA LYS A 260 -7.83 9.26 -10.79
C LYS A 260 -6.79 10.32 -10.42
N VAL A 261 -5.95 10.07 -9.41
CA VAL A 261 -4.93 11.01 -8.92
C VAL A 261 -3.56 10.67 -9.47
N ILE A 262 -3.27 9.38 -9.70
CA ILE A 262 -1.95 8.88 -10.06
C ILE A 262 -2.06 8.01 -11.32
N THR A 263 -1.41 8.42 -12.40
CA THR A 263 -1.06 7.48 -13.46
C THR A 263 0.13 6.66 -12.99
N LEU A 264 0.00 5.34 -12.98
CA LEU A 264 1.07 4.40 -12.66
C LEU A 264 1.40 3.60 -13.92
N ALA A 265 2.66 3.59 -14.35
CA ALA A 265 3.10 2.94 -15.56
C ALA A 265 4.25 1.98 -15.28
N ASN A 266 4.12 0.72 -15.72
CA ASN A 266 5.26 -0.19 -15.82
C ASN A 266 6.21 0.31 -16.92
N THR A 267 7.48 0.47 -16.57
CA THR A 267 8.57 0.91 -17.45
C THR A 267 9.63 -0.17 -17.68
N GLY A 268 9.53 -1.32 -17.00
CA GLY A 268 10.36 -2.48 -17.26
C GLY A 268 10.08 -3.64 -16.30
N PHE A 269 10.09 -4.85 -16.86
CA PHE A 269 9.93 -6.13 -16.15
C PHE A 269 11.21 -6.98 -16.25
N PHE A 270 11.63 -7.61 -15.16
CA PHE A 270 12.86 -8.40 -15.09
C PHE A 270 12.73 -9.64 -14.21
N TYR A 271 13.40 -10.71 -14.62
CA TYR A 271 13.81 -11.80 -13.74
C TYR A 271 15.19 -11.50 -13.19
N ASP A 272 15.26 -11.18 -11.91
CA ASP A 272 16.49 -10.77 -11.23
C ASP A 272 17.29 -11.97 -10.68
N THR A 273 17.02 -13.20 -11.13
CA THR A 273 17.67 -14.44 -10.68
C THR A 273 19.20 -14.35 -10.68
N SER A 274 19.80 -13.73 -11.70
CA SER A 274 21.26 -13.54 -11.80
C SER A 274 21.86 -12.60 -10.74
N ARG A 275 21.02 -11.81 -10.07
CA ARG A 275 21.42 -10.94 -8.96
C ARG A 275 21.43 -11.66 -7.62
N PHE A 276 20.77 -12.81 -7.52
CA PHE A 276 20.62 -13.59 -6.29
C PHE A 276 21.25 -14.97 -6.47
N LEU A 277 22.57 -14.97 -6.61
CA LEU A 277 23.38 -16.18 -6.74
C LEU A 277 24.35 -16.32 -5.58
N SER A 278 24.59 -17.56 -5.17
CA SER A 278 25.67 -17.89 -4.24
C SER A 278 27.04 -17.61 -4.87
N SER A 279 28.10 -17.71 -4.06
CA SER A 279 29.47 -17.47 -4.51
C SER A 279 29.96 -18.48 -5.56
N ASP A 280 29.36 -19.66 -5.64
CA ASP A 280 29.58 -20.68 -6.68
C ASP A 280 28.58 -20.60 -7.85
N LEU A 281 27.82 -19.50 -7.94
CA LEU A 281 26.85 -19.18 -8.99
C LEU A 281 25.60 -20.08 -9.02
N ALA A 282 25.26 -20.73 -7.92
CA ALA A 282 24.00 -21.45 -7.76
C ALA A 282 22.85 -20.49 -7.35
N THR A 283 21.62 -20.88 -7.64
CA THR A 283 20.43 -20.10 -7.25
C THR A 283 20.23 -20.17 -5.74
N LEU A 284 19.85 -19.04 -5.14
CA LEU A 284 19.60 -18.93 -3.69
C LEU A 284 18.15 -19.24 -3.29
N SER A 285 17.27 -19.40 -4.27
CA SER A 285 15.86 -19.74 -4.15
C SER A 285 15.48 -20.59 -5.37
N ASP A 286 14.49 -21.47 -5.20
CA ASP A 286 13.80 -22.22 -6.24
C ASP A 286 12.86 -21.34 -7.10
N HIS A 287 12.65 -20.09 -6.70
CA HIS A 287 11.92 -19.07 -7.47
C HIS A 287 12.85 -18.09 -8.19
N ASN A 288 12.31 -17.50 -9.26
CA ASN A 288 12.96 -16.39 -9.97
C ASN A 288 12.43 -15.07 -9.41
N PRO A 289 13.25 -14.24 -8.74
CA PRO A 289 12.81 -12.95 -8.21
C PRO A 289 12.31 -12.04 -9.34
N VAL A 290 11.13 -11.44 -9.16
CA VAL A 290 10.48 -10.59 -10.17
C VAL A 290 10.63 -9.13 -9.77
N ARG A 291 11.36 -8.35 -10.57
CA ARG A 291 11.46 -6.89 -10.42
C ARG A 291 10.63 -6.17 -11.47
N VAL A 292 9.94 -5.12 -11.03
CA VAL A 292 9.24 -4.18 -11.92
C VAL A 292 9.62 -2.74 -11.59
N GLU A 293 9.88 -1.97 -12.65
CA GLU A 293 10.20 -0.54 -12.60
C GLU A 293 8.95 0.29 -12.88
N PHE A 294 8.55 1.16 -11.95
CA PHE A 294 7.39 2.01 -12.10
C PHE A 294 7.77 3.48 -12.26
N ALA A 295 7.05 4.16 -13.16
CA ALA A 295 6.95 5.60 -13.18
C ALA A 295 5.54 6.02 -12.78
N TRP A 296 5.43 7.07 -11.96
CA TRP A 296 4.16 7.66 -11.58
C TRP A 296 4.09 9.14 -11.96
N THR A 297 2.88 9.63 -12.22
CA THR A 297 2.62 11.05 -12.51
C THR A 297 1.28 11.44 -11.92
N LEU A 298 1.24 12.59 -11.24
CA LEU A 298 0.02 13.15 -10.69
C LEU A 298 -0.87 13.74 -11.80
N ALA A 299 -2.16 13.40 -11.78
CA ALA A 299 -3.17 13.99 -12.66
C ALA A 299 -3.13 15.52 -12.58
N SER A 300 -3.35 16.29 -13.64
CA SER A 300 -3.21 17.76 -13.56
C SER A 300 -4.38 18.49 -12.87
N THR A 301 -5.46 17.77 -12.53
CA THR A 301 -6.73 18.31 -12.04
C THR A 301 -7.12 17.87 -10.63
N LEU A 302 -6.46 16.84 -10.10
CA LEU A 302 -6.73 16.26 -8.78
C LEU A 302 -5.42 16.08 -7.99
N ARG A 303 -5.48 16.25 -6.68
CA ARG A 303 -4.42 15.90 -5.72
C ARG A 303 -5.04 15.35 -4.45
N GLN A 304 -4.22 14.72 -3.63
CA GLN A 304 -4.55 14.36 -2.25
C GLN A 304 -3.55 15.03 -1.31
N SER A 305 -3.97 15.29 -0.07
CA SER A 305 -3.06 15.65 1.02
C SER A 305 -2.44 14.39 1.64
N ASP A 306 -1.55 14.58 2.61
CA ASP A 306 -1.27 13.51 3.57
C ASP A 306 -2.49 13.20 4.45
N LEU A 307 -2.49 12.01 5.05
CA LEU A 307 -3.46 11.56 6.06
C LEU A 307 -3.01 11.97 7.46
N GLN A 308 -3.94 12.43 8.30
CA GLN A 308 -3.69 12.74 9.71
C GLN A 308 -4.63 11.95 10.62
N GLY A 309 -4.15 11.52 11.79
CA GLY A 309 -4.85 10.61 12.69
C GLY A 309 -4.36 9.16 12.58
N GLY A 310 -5.13 8.20 13.09
CA GLY A 310 -4.74 6.79 13.20
C GLY A 310 -5.53 5.86 12.29
N PRO A 311 -4.93 4.75 11.82
CA PRO A 311 -5.57 3.81 10.90
C PRO A 311 -6.59 2.91 11.61
N HIS A 312 -7.67 3.49 12.10
CA HIS A 312 -8.74 2.78 12.81
C HIS A 312 -10.07 3.01 12.10
N GLY A 313 -11.00 2.07 12.24
CA GLY A 313 -12.33 2.17 11.62
C GLY A 313 -12.38 1.63 10.19
N THR A 314 -13.33 2.13 9.40
CA THR A 314 -13.57 1.68 8.02
C THR A 314 -13.05 2.70 7.03
N TRP A 315 -12.35 2.23 5.99
CA TRP A 315 -11.86 3.06 4.91
C TRP A 315 -13.00 3.74 4.12
N PHE A 316 -12.79 5.00 3.76
CA PHE A 316 -13.65 5.73 2.84
C PHE A 316 -12.83 6.64 1.91
N THR A 317 -13.40 6.96 0.74
CA THR A 317 -12.89 8.00 -0.15
C THR A 317 -13.99 8.55 -1.06
N ASP A 318 -14.00 9.86 -1.25
CA ASP A 318 -14.95 10.52 -2.16
C ASP A 318 -14.49 10.51 -3.62
N LEU A 319 -13.23 10.12 -3.86
CA LEU A 319 -12.58 10.25 -5.17
C LEU A 319 -13.37 9.64 -6.35
N PRO A 320 -14.05 8.48 -6.21
CA PRO A 320 -14.92 7.96 -7.26
C PRO A 320 -16.09 8.90 -7.61
N GLY A 321 -16.67 9.57 -6.60
CA GLY A 321 -17.81 10.48 -6.74
C GLY A 321 -17.46 11.91 -7.13
N VAL A 322 -16.18 12.31 -7.07
CA VAL A 322 -15.75 13.65 -7.47
C VAL A 322 -15.91 13.85 -9.00
N PRO A 323 -16.71 14.84 -9.45
CA PRO A 323 -16.90 15.15 -10.88
C PRO A 323 -15.66 15.82 -11.49
N SER A 324 -15.65 16.03 -12.81
CA SER A 324 -14.50 16.59 -13.54
C SER A 324 -14.19 18.06 -13.25
N SER A 325 -15.16 18.84 -12.77
CA SER A 325 -15.00 20.26 -12.41
C SER A 325 -15.72 20.57 -11.09
N PRO A 326 -15.25 19.97 -9.97
CA PRO A 326 -15.93 20.06 -8.69
C PRO A 326 -15.72 21.44 -8.05
N LYS A 327 -16.80 22.02 -7.52
CA LYS A 327 -16.75 23.21 -6.67
C LYS A 327 -17.51 22.92 -5.38
N ALA A 328 -16.87 23.16 -4.24
CA ALA A 328 -17.55 23.06 -2.96
C ALA A 328 -18.62 24.16 -2.84
N SER A 329 -19.76 23.84 -2.24
CA SER A 329 -20.86 24.76 -1.95
C SER A 329 -21.14 24.88 -0.45
N VAL A 330 -21.01 23.78 0.29
CA VAL A 330 -21.19 23.75 1.74
C VAL A 330 -20.14 22.84 2.35
N LEU A 331 -19.47 23.33 3.40
CA LEU A 331 -18.64 22.52 4.29
C LEU A 331 -19.38 22.30 5.61
N MET A 332 -19.30 21.09 6.16
CA MET A 332 -19.95 20.71 7.40
C MET A 332 -18.99 19.93 8.29
N LEU A 333 -19.03 20.19 9.58
CA LEU A 333 -18.32 19.42 10.60
C LEU A 333 -19.30 19.05 11.72
N ARG A 334 -19.03 17.93 12.39
CA ARG A 334 -19.61 17.60 13.69
C ARG A 334 -18.49 17.38 14.68
N GLY A 335 -18.59 17.99 15.85
CA GLY A 335 -17.60 17.78 16.90
C GLY A 335 -18.06 18.24 18.27
N ALA A 336 -17.41 17.69 19.29
CA ALA A 336 -17.48 18.17 20.67
C ALA A 336 -16.10 18.05 21.32
N ALA A 337 -15.84 17.00 22.08
CA ALA A 337 -14.50 16.69 22.59
C ALA A 337 -13.56 16.25 21.45
N ARG A 338 -14.10 15.57 20.44
CA ARG A 338 -13.40 15.08 19.26
C ARG A 338 -14.11 15.51 17.97
N LEU A 339 -13.53 15.20 16.83
CA LEU A 339 -14.17 15.37 15.53
C LEU A 339 -14.99 14.11 15.23
N ASP A 340 -16.31 14.25 15.25
CA ASP A 340 -17.24 13.14 15.03
C ASP A 340 -17.46 12.88 13.53
N ALA A 341 -17.58 13.94 12.72
CA ALA A 341 -17.86 13.80 11.29
C ALA A 341 -17.38 15.00 10.45
N VAL A 342 -17.16 14.73 9.17
CA VAL A 342 -16.91 15.74 8.13
C VAL A 342 -17.89 15.56 6.97
N GLY A 343 -18.27 16.65 6.34
CA GLY A 343 -19.11 16.61 5.16
C GLY A 343 -18.85 17.78 4.21
N ILE A 344 -19.02 17.53 2.92
CA ILE A 344 -18.88 18.54 1.87
C ILE A 344 -19.93 18.30 0.79
N SER A 345 -20.61 19.37 0.41
CA SER A 345 -21.52 19.37 -0.74
C SER A 345 -20.89 20.15 -1.89
N LEU A 346 -21.13 19.69 -3.10
CA LEU A 346 -20.66 20.30 -4.33
C LEU A 346 -21.79 21.04 -5.04
N THR A 347 -21.46 22.05 -5.86
CA THR A 347 -22.44 22.75 -6.71
C THR A 347 -23.09 21.84 -7.75
N SER A 348 -22.48 20.68 -8.05
CA SER A 348 -23.05 19.64 -8.91
C SER A 348 -24.22 18.89 -8.27
N GLY A 349 -24.46 19.05 -6.97
CA GLY A 349 -25.44 18.28 -6.19
C GLY A 349 -24.87 17.02 -5.54
N ALA A 350 -23.61 16.65 -5.82
CA ALA A 350 -22.93 15.60 -5.07
C ALA A 350 -22.71 16.04 -3.61
N SER A 351 -22.89 15.12 -2.67
CA SER A 351 -22.70 15.38 -1.24
C SER A 351 -22.04 14.17 -0.60
N PHE A 352 -21.04 14.43 0.23
CA PHE A 352 -20.24 13.41 0.91
C PHE A 352 -20.26 13.69 2.41
N THR A 353 -20.39 12.66 3.23
CA THR A 353 -20.36 12.76 4.68
C THR A 353 -19.80 11.47 5.27
N HIS A 354 -18.85 11.60 6.19
CA HIS A 354 -18.14 10.50 6.84
C HIS A 354 -18.02 10.75 8.34
N GLY A 355 -17.88 9.66 9.11
CA GLY A 355 -17.92 9.68 10.57
C GLY A 355 -19.32 9.47 11.15
N GLY A 356 -19.45 9.66 12.46
CA GLY A 356 -20.65 9.33 13.22
C GLY A 356 -21.63 10.49 13.41
N THR A 357 -22.66 10.23 14.22
CA THR A 357 -23.74 11.18 14.48
C THR A 357 -23.55 11.99 15.78
N GLY A 358 -22.44 11.79 16.49
CA GLY A 358 -22.13 12.50 17.72
C GLY A 358 -21.84 13.99 17.50
N GLY A 359 -21.38 14.65 18.56
CA GLY A 359 -21.03 16.07 18.55
C GLY A 359 -22.16 17.03 18.14
N THR A 360 -21.81 18.30 17.98
CA THR A 360 -22.69 19.34 17.44
C THR A 360 -22.33 19.66 16.00
N ALA A 361 -23.33 19.70 15.11
CA ALA A 361 -23.12 20.08 13.72
C ALA A 361 -22.93 21.59 13.56
N VAL A 362 -21.94 21.96 12.75
CA VAL A 362 -21.71 23.32 12.27
C VAL A 362 -21.46 23.27 10.77
N SER A 363 -21.84 24.33 10.06
CA SER A 363 -21.67 24.39 8.60
C SER A 363 -21.31 25.78 8.11
N LEU A 364 -20.60 25.83 6.99
CA LEU A 364 -20.26 27.04 6.26
C LEU A 364 -20.73 26.91 4.81
N THR A 365 -21.70 27.74 4.43
CA THR A 365 -22.09 27.92 3.02
C THR A 365 -21.09 28.85 2.33
N LEU A 366 -20.53 28.40 1.22
CA LEU A 366 -19.54 29.12 0.43
C LEU A 366 -20.20 30.12 -0.52
N ALA A 367 -19.61 31.31 -0.64
CA ALA A 367 -20.02 32.29 -1.64
C ALA A 367 -19.58 31.85 -3.05
N ALA A 368 -20.17 32.46 -4.08
CA ALA A 368 -19.76 32.19 -5.46
C ALA A 368 -18.27 32.51 -5.66
N GLY A 369 -17.50 31.55 -6.18
CA GLY A 369 -16.05 31.69 -6.41
C GLY A 369 -15.17 31.52 -5.17
N GLU A 370 -15.76 31.28 -4.00
CA GLU A 370 -15.01 30.96 -2.78
C GLU A 370 -14.66 29.47 -2.73
N ALA A 371 -13.42 29.17 -2.32
CA ALA A 371 -12.93 27.80 -2.19
C ALA A 371 -12.37 27.57 -0.80
N VAL A 372 -12.48 26.34 -0.30
CA VAL A 372 -11.76 25.89 0.91
C VAL A 372 -10.33 25.56 0.50
N VAL A 373 -9.34 26.21 1.12
CA VAL A 373 -7.93 26.15 0.66
C VAL A 373 -6.97 25.57 1.68
N SER A 374 -7.36 25.47 2.95
CA SER A 374 -6.57 24.77 3.95
C SER A 374 -7.43 24.10 5.00
N GLY A 375 -6.87 23.05 5.61
CA GLY A 375 -7.44 22.38 6.75
C GLY A 375 -6.36 22.04 7.78
N THR A 376 -6.59 22.42 9.03
CA THR A 376 -5.80 22.01 10.20
C THR A 376 -6.52 20.87 10.88
N LEU A 377 -5.82 19.76 11.07
CA LEU A 377 -6.29 18.62 11.85
C LEU A 377 -5.41 18.47 13.08
N CYS A 378 -6.03 18.17 14.23
CA CYS A 378 -5.29 17.76 15.42
C CYS A 378 -5.79 16.41 15.91
N TRP A 379 -4.87 15.55 16.30
CA TRP A 379 -5.16 14.17 16.70
C TRP A 379 -4.57 13.84 18.06
N GLY A 380 -5.08 12.77 18.66
CA GLY A 380 -4.68 12.32 19.98
C GLY A 380 -5.17 10.91 20.27
N GLN A 381 -4.76 10.37 21.42
CA GLN A 381 -5.15 9.04 21.88
C GLN A 381 -6.51 9.08 22.60
N HIS A 382 -7.39 8.16 22.25
CA HIS A 382 -8.64 7.90 22.96
C HIS A 382 -8.91 6.40 22.97
N ASP A 383 -9.05 5.83 24.16
CA ASP A 383 -9.39 4.41 24.38
C ASP A 383 -8.48 3.41 23.64
N GLY A 384 -7.21 3.79 23.44
CA GLY A 384 -6.18 2.98 22.78
C GLY A 384 -5.96 3.29 21.30
N ASP A 385 -6.87 4.06 20.69
CA ASP A 385 -6.81 4.41 19.27
C ASP A 385 -6.40 5.88 19.07
N THR A 386 -5.68 6.16 17.98
CA THR A 386 -5.38 7.54 17.58
C THR A 386 -6.50 8.08 16.71
N ARG A 387 -7.11 9.20 17.10
CA ARG A 387 -8.27 9.77 16.40
C ARG A 387 -8.10 11.28 16.19
N ASN A 388 -8.82 11.85 15.24
CA ASN A 388 -8.89 13.29 15.05
C ASN A 388 -9.79 13.93 16.12
N PHE A 389 -9.23 14.86 16.88
CA PHE A 389 -9.92 15.60 17.92
C PHE A 389 -10.45 16.94 17.42
N TYR A 390 -9.87 17.49 16.36
CA TYR A 390 -10.14 18.85 15.90
C TYR A 390 -10.01 18.96 14.39
N ALA A 391 -10.87 19.79 13.81
CA ALA A 391 -10.67 20.34 12.48
C ALA A 391 -10.89 21.85 12.45
N LEU A 392 -10.09 22.55 11.66
CA LEU A 392 -10.34 23.93 11.23
C LEU A 392 -10.10 24.03 9.73
N PHE A 393 -11.07 24.53 8.99
CA PHE A 393 -10.93 24.81 7.56
C PHE A 393 -10.93 26.31 7.31
N THR A 394 -10.12 26.76 6.35
CA THR A 394 -10.03 28.16 5.92
C THR A 394 -10.32 28.29 4.44
N THR A 395 -11.03 29.36 4.08
CA THR A 395 -11.43 29.68 2.70
C THR A 395 -10.56 30.76 2.07
N THR A 396 -10.66 30.94 0.75
CA THR A 396 -10.03 32.06 0.02
C THR A 396 -10.48 33.44 0.53
N ALA A 397 -11.65 33.53 1.15
CA ALA A 397 -12.18 34.76 1.76
C ALA A 397 -11.74 34.96 3.22
N GLY A 398 -10.89 34.07 3.77
CA GLY A 398 -10.44 34.13 5.16
C GLY A 398 -11.50 33.71 6.18
N ARG A 399 -12.66 33.18 5.74
CA ARG A 399 -13.67 32.60 6.63
C ARG A 399 -13.23 31.23 7.09
N THR A 400 -13.59 30.87 8.32
CA THR A 400 -13.23 29.60 8.93
C THR A 400 -14.44 28.80 9.41
N LEU A 401 -14.30 27.48 9.45
CA LEU A 401 -15.22 26.54 10.09
C LEU A 401 -14.42 25.60 10.99
N THR A 402 -14.84 25.39 12.22
CA THR A 402 -14.11 24.54 13.17
C THR A 402 -15.04 23.70 14.04
N ALA A 403 -14.58 22.53 14.45
CA ALA A 403 -15.24 21.64 15.41
C ALA A 403 -14.19 20.83 16.19
N GLY A 404 -14.55 20.40 17.41
CA GLY A 404 -13.69 19.59 18.25
C GLY A 404 -12.77 20.40 19.19
N THR A 405 -11.74 19.76 19.74
CA THR A 405 -10.78 20.39 20.67
C THR A 405 -9.33 20.20 20.24
N LEU A 406 -8.53 21.26 20.32
CA LEU A 406 -7.11 21.20 19.99
C LEU A 406 -6.35 20.20 20.87
N THR A 407 -5.35 19.54 20.28
CA THR A 407 -4.39 18.68 20.97
C THR A 407 -2.97 19.19 20.73
N ALA A 408 -1.97 18.52 21.31
CA ALA A 408 -0.57 18.87 21.08
C ALA A 408 -0.07 18.50 19.67
N SER A 409 -0.72 17.54 19.01
CA SER A 409 -0.35 17.04 17.69
C SER A 409 -1.31 17.61 16.66
N CYS A 410 -0.82 18.56 15.85
CA CYS A 410 -1.59 19.20 14.80
C CYS A 410 -0.76 19.35 13.52
N ALA A 411 -1.42 19.26 12.37
CA ALA A 411 -0.84 19.60 11.07
C ALA A 411 -1.85 20.40 10.25
N THR A 412 -1.32 21.33 9.45
CA THR A 412 -2.11 22.11 8.49
C THR A 412 -1.72 21.71 7.09
N MET A 413 -2.70 21.24 6.32
CA MET A 413 -2.52 20.91 4.91
C MET A 413 -3.17 22.00 4.06
N THR A 414 -2.45 22.45 3.04
CA THR A 414 -2.86 23.54 2.16
C THR A 414 -3.01 23.03 0.74
N ALA A 415 -4.12 23.36 0.09
CA ALA A 415 -4.33 23.04 -1.32
C ALA A 415 -3.26 23.73 -2.18
N PRO A 416 -2.75 23.07 -3.24
CA PRO A 416 -1.86 23.72 -4.19
C PRO A 416 -2.47 24.99 -4.79
N ALA A 417 -1.62 25.90 -5.28
CA ALA A 417 -2.09 27.13 -5.89
C ALA A 417 -3.12 26.86 -7.02
N GLY A 418 -4.29 27.50 -6.95
CA GLY A 418 -5.39 27.29 -7.90
C GLY A 418 -6.24 26.04 -7.62
N PHE A 419 -6.02 25.33 -6.51
CA PHE A 419 -6.83 24.20 -6.07
C PHE A 419 -7.63 24.55 -4.80
N GLY A 420 -8.62 23.72 -4.51
CA GLY A 420 -9.41 23.78 -3.28
C GLY A 420 -9.90 22.39 -2.89
N ILE A 421 -10.26 22.23 -1.62
CA ILE A 421 -10.78 20.99 -1.03
C ILE A 421 -12.19 20.73 -1.56
N VAL A 422 -12.40 19.54 -2.13
CA VAL A 422 -13.67 19.13 -2.76
C VAL A 422 -14.18 17.76 -2.29
N GLY A 423 -13.46 17.13 -1.38
CA GLY A 423 -13.77 15.78 -0.88
C GLY A 423 -12.78 15.35 0.17
N PHE A 424 -13.06 14.21 0.77
CA PHE A 424 -12.28 13.62 1.85
C PHE A 424 -11.94 12.16 1.55
N PHE A 425 -10.91 11.67 2.23
CA PHE A 425 -10.57 10.25 2.27
C PHE A 425 -9.90 9.93 3.61
N GLY A 426 -9.96 8.69 4.06
CA GLY A 426 -9.42 8.30 5.36
C GLY A 426 -10.16 7.13 5.97
N GLN A 427 -10.17 7.06 7.30
CA GLN A 427 -10.85 6.02 8.05
C GLN A 427 -11.74 6.62 9.13
N SER A 428 -12.91 6.03 9.33
CA SER A 428 -13.87 6.51 10.31
C SER A 428 -14.73 5.38 10.87
N GLY A 429 -15.27 5.60 12.06
CA GLY A 429 -16.36 4.84 12.67
C GLY A 429 -17.37 5.79 13.28
N ASP A 430 -17.60 5.66 14.59
CA ASP A 430 -18.41 6.62 15.35
C ASP A 430 -17.78 8.03 15.40
N GLU A 431 -16.48 8.13 15.17
CA GLU A 431 -15.70 9.37 15.13
C GLU A 431 -14.71 9.33 13.95
N MET A 432 -14.05 10.45 13.66
CA MET A 432 -13.04 10.54 12.61
C MET A 432 -11.68 10.03 13.10
N ASP A 433 -11.29 8.83 12.69
CA ASP A 433 -10.03 8.22 13.09
C ASP A 433 -8.85 8.80 12.31
N GLN A 434 -8.96 8.83 10.97
CA GLN A 434 -7.96 9.35 10.06
C GLN A 434 -8.58 10.12 8.91
N LEU A 435 -7.98 11.22 8.50
CA LEU A 435 -8.55 12.13 7.51
C LEU A 435 -7.47 12.79 6.65
N GLY A 436 -7.73 12.83 5.34
CA GLY A 436 -7.02 13.61 4.34
C GLY A 436 -8.02 14.27 3.37
N PHE A 437 -7.49 15.15 2.52
CA PHE A 437 -8.26 16.03 1.66
C PHE A 437 -8.04 15.72 0.20
N ILE A 438 -9.12 15.73 -0.58
CA ILE A 438 -9.06 15.69 -2.03
C ILE A 438 -9.11 17.12 -2.54
N TYR A 439 -8.08 17.50 -3.30
CA TYR A 439 -7.98 18.82 -3.92
C TYR A 439 -8.31 18.74 -5.41
N ALA A 440 -9.01 19.75 -5.91
CA ALA A 440 -9.26 19.92 -7.33
C ALA A 440 -9.13 21.39 -7.77
N LYS A 441 -8.84 21.62 -9.06
CA LYS A 441 -8.71 22.97 -9.62
C LYS A 441 -9.99 23.81 -9.46
N GLN A 442 -9.82 25.03 -8.95
CA GLN A 442 -10.89 26.00 -8.66
C GLN A 442 -10.97 27.14 -9.68
#